data_AF-A0A957C5M9-F1
#
_entry.id   AF-A0A957C5M9-F1
#
_cell.length_a   1.000
_cell.length_b   1.000
_cell.length_c   1.000
_cell.angle_alpha   90.00
_cell.angle_beta   90.00
_cell.angle_gamma   90.00
#
_symmetry.space_group_name_H-M   'P 1'
#
loop_
_entity.id
_entity.type
_entity.pdbx_description
1 polymer ?
#
loop_
_entity_poly.entity_id
_entity_poly.type
_entity_poly.pdbx_seq_one_letter_code
_entity_poly.pdbx_strand_id
1 'polypeptide(L)'
;MTDPQHPQRAAEDVLVIGAGPAGIATAYALEQANISYKVVDRAQVIGSTWCRLYPSLTLNASRYYSHMPEVPFPRGYGIFPTGAQYYTYLDGFVKSHDFNIELGVTVHSV
;
A
#
# COMPACT_ATOMS: atom_id res chain seq x y z
N MET A 1 -36.77 18.80 -10.61
CA MET A 1 -36.53 17.51 -9.95
C MET A 1 -35.02 17.38 -9.83
N THR A 2 -34.48 17.94 -8.76
CA THR A 2 -33.03 18.13 -8.55
C THR A 2 -32.43 16.81 -8.08
N ASP A 3 -31.45 16.33 -8.84
CA ASP A 3 -30.58 15.22 -8.49
C ASP A 3 -29.89 15.50 -7.15
N PRO A 4 -29.92 14.61 -6.15
CA PRO A 4 -29.24 14.84 -4.89
C PRO A 4 -27.72 14.91 -5.11
N GLN A 5 -27.18 16.11 -4.90
CA GLN A 5 -25.75 16.37 -4.89
C GLN A 5 -25.05 15.40 -3.92
N HIS A 6 -24.24 14.49 -4.46
CA HIS A 6 -23.21 13.84 -3.68
C HIS A 6 -22.32 14.94 -3.09
N PRO A 7 -22.07 14.97 -1.77
CA PRO A 7 -21.19 15.96 -1.18
C PRO A 7 -19.83 15.86 -1.86
N GLN A 8 -19.37 16.98 -2.42
CA GLN A 8 -18.08 17.11 -3.06
C GLN A 8 -17.00 16.83 -1.99
N ARG A 9 -16.54 15.56 -1.89
CA ARG A 9 -15.27 15.26 -1.20
C ARG A 9 -14.22 16.16 -1.85
N ALA A 10 -13.34 16.77 -1.05
CA ALA A 10 -12.21 17.52 -1.58
C ALA A 10 -11.55 16.68 -2.68
N ALA A 11 -11.38 17.25 -3.87
CA ALA A 11 -10.84 16.51 -4.99
C ALA A 11 -9.36 16.26 -4.71
N GLU A 12 -8.99 15.00 -4.55
CA GLU A 12 -7.58 14.59 -4.46
C GLU A 12 -6.96 14.74 -5.85
N ASP A 13 -5.76 15.30 -5.93
CA ASP A 13 -5.07 15.55 -7.20
C ASP A 13 -4.65 14.23 -7.88
N VAL A 14 -4.37 13.19 -7.08
CA VAL A 14 -3.86 11.91 -7.55
C VAL A 14 -4.66 10.73 -7.00
N LEU A 15 -5.13 9.86 -7.90
CA LEU A 15 -5.68 8.55 -7.55
C LEU A 15 -4.64 7.45 -7.79
N VAL A 16 -4.25 6.76 -6.73
CA VAL A 16 -3.38 5.57 -6.79
C VAL A 16 -4.23 4.31 -6.75
N ILE A 17 -4.16 3.50 -7.80
CA ILE A 17 -4.95 2.25 -7.90
C ILE A 17 -4.07 1.07 -7.49
N GLY A 18 -4.40 0.49 -6.34
CA GLY A 18 -3.76 -0.67 -5.72
C GLY A 18 -2.97 -0.30 -4.46
N ALA A 19 -3.27 -0.94 -3.34
CA ALA A 19 -2.59 -0.83 -2.05
C ALA A 19 -1.57 -1.97 -1.85
N GLY A 20 -0.91 -2.38 -2.94
CA GLY A 20 0.27 -3.26 -2.90
C GLY A 20 1.56 -2.50 -2.58
N PRO A 21 2.73 -3.16 -2.59
CA PRO A 21 4.00 -2.51 -2.31
C PRO A 21 4.27 -1.26 -3.16
N ALA A 22 3.93 -1.32 -4.45
CA ALA A 22 4.08 -0.18 -5.36
C ALA A 22 3.21 1.00 -4.95
N GLY A 23 1.91 0.79 -4.72
CA GLY A 23 1.01 1.87 -4.31
C GLY A 23 1.34 2.45 -2.93
N ILE A 24 1.80 1.61 -1.99
CA ILE A 24 2.29 2.07 -0.68
C ILE A 24 3.53 2.96 -0.85
N ALA A 25 4.49 2.56 -1.67
CA ALA A 25 5.67 3.37 -1.97
C ALA A 25 5.31 4.68 -2.70
N THR A 26 4.31 4.64 -3.60
CA THR A 26 3.79 5.82 -4.28
C THR A 26 3.12 6.79 -3.29
N ALA A 27 2.28 6.29 -2.38
CA ALA A 27 1.67 7.10 -1.33
C ALA A 27 2.74 7.81 -0.49
N TYR A 28 3.78 7.09 -0.07
CA TYR A 28 4.91 7.69 0.63
C TYR A 28 5.56 8.83 -0.16
N ALA A 29 5.84 8.62 -1.45
CA ALA A 29 6.45 9.65 -2.29
C ALA A 29 5.54 10.88 -2.47
N LEU A 30 4.22 10.69 -2.55
CA LEU A 30 3.24 11.79 -2.66
C LEU A 30 3.14 12.59 -1.36
N GLU A 31 3.17 11.94 -0.19
CA GLU A 31 3.29 12.60 1.12
C GLU A 31 4.55 13.48 1.18
N GLN A 32 5.72 12.93 0.81
CA GLN A 32 6.97 13.70 0.81
C GLN A 32 6.94 14.90 -0.14
N ALA A 33 6.14 14.82 -1.21
CA ALA A 33 5.95 15.90 -2.17
C ALA A 33 4.84 16.89 -1.79
N ASN A 34 4.11 16.67 -0.68
CA ASN A 34 2.92 17.44 -0.28
C ASN A 34 1.84 17.50 -1.39
N ILE A 35 1.64 16.39 -2.11
CA ILE A 35 0.59 16.28 -3.14
C ILE A 35 -0.61 15.55 -2.54
N SER A 36 -1.83 16.06 -2.76
CA SER A 36 -3.04 15.41 -2.28
C SER A 36 -3.33 14.12 -3.07
N TYR A 37 -3.67 13.04 -2.38
CA TYR A 37 -3.86 11.75 -3.02
C TYR A 37 -4.83 10.85 -2.25
N LYS A 38 -5.30 9.83 -2.97
CA LYS A 38 -6.01 8.70 -2.38
C LYS A 38 -5.57 7.39 -3.00
N VAL A 39 -5.34 6.39 -2.17
CA VAL A 39 -5.09 5.02 -2.61
C VAL A 39 -6.39 4.22 -2.53
N VAL A 40 -6.71 3.47 -3.56
CA VAL A 40 -7.85 2.54 -3.57
C VAL A 40 -7.40 1.12 -3.88
N ASP A 41 -7.93 0.12 -3.18
CA ASP A 41 -7.69 -1.29 -3.51
C ASP A 41 -8.97 -2.10 -3.41
N ARG A 42 -9.15 -3.07 -4.33
CA ARG A 42 -10.32 -3.96 -4.33
C ARG A 42 -10.33 -4.92 -3.13
N ALA A 43 -9.17 -5.24 -2.59
CA ALA A 43 -9.04 -6.14 -1.46
C ALA A 43 -9.40 -5.43 -0.15
N GLN A 44 -9.80 -6.23 0.84
CA GLN A 44 -10.13 -5.76 2.20
C GLN A 44 -8.87 -5.57 3.08
N VAL A 45 -7.69 -5.82 2.54
CA VAL A 45 -6.40 -5.71 3.23
C VAL A 45 -5.35 -5.17 2.26
N ILE A 46 -4.41 -4.37 2.76
CA ILE A 46 -3.22 -3.94 2.01
C ILE A 46 -2.39 -5.15 1.59
N GLY A 47 -1.59 -5.01 0.53
CA GLY A 47 -0.64 -6.04 0.11
C GLY A 47 -1.28 -7.42 -0.05
N SER A 48 -2.56 -7.49 -0.43
CA SER A 48 -3.39 -8.71 -0.33
C SER A 48 -2.80 -9.94 -1.03
N THR A 49 -2.01 -9.74 -2.07
CA THR A 49 -1.22 -10.80 -2.70
C THR A 49 -0.27 -11.45 -1.69
N TRP A 50 0.50 -10.67 -0.93
CA TRP A 50 1.54 -11.16 -0.02
C TRP A 50 0.99 -11.90 1.20
N CYS A 51 -0.22 -11.59 1.67
CA CYS A 51 -0.86 -12.36 2.74
C CYS A 51 -1.53 -13.66 2.26
N ARG A 52 -1.74 -13.83 0.94
CA ARG A 52 -2.45 -14.98 0.35
C ARG A 52 -1.55 -15.94 -0.43
N LEU A 53 -0.28 -15.59 -0.64
CA LEU A 53 0.67 -16.46 -1.31
C LEU A 53 1.02 -17.68 -0.43
N TYR A 54 1.63 -18.68 -1.07
CA TYR A 54 1.96 -19.96 -0.45
C TYR A 54 2.96 -19.80 0.71
N PRO A 55 2.86 -20.63 1.78
CA PRO A 55 3.64 -20.43 3.01
C PRO A 55 5.17 -20.48 2.84
N SER A 56 5.67 -21.22 1.85
CA SER A 56 7.11 -21.37 1.58
C SER A 56 7.71 -20.22 0.75
N LEU A 57 6.91 -19.21 0.37
CA LEU A 57 7.42 -18.08 -0.39
C LEU A 57 8.47 -17.31 0.40
N THR A 58 9.60 -17.06 -0.24
CA THR A 58 10.61 -16.08 0.17
C THR A 58 10.83 -15.07 -0.95
N LEU A 59 11.22 -13.84 -0.60
CA LEU A 59 11.63 -12.86 -1.61
C LEU A 59 12.81 -13.40 -2.43
N ASN A 60 12.82 -13.05 -3.72
CA ASN A 60 13.96 -13.34 -4.62
C ASN A 60 15.07 -12.28 -4.48
N ALA A 61 14.71 -11.05 -4.10
CA ALA A 61 15.64 -9.97 -3.80
C ALA A 61 15.92 -9.91 -2.28
N SER A 62 17.13 -9.49 -1.93
CA SER A 62 17.50 -9.36 -0.52
C SER A 62 16.68 -8.26 0.17
N ARG A 63 16.58 -8.35 1.50
CA ARG A 63 15.97 -7.32 2.35
C ARG A 63 16.60 -5.93 2.18
N TYR A 64 17.84 -5.85 1.69
CA TYR A 64 18.52 -4.56 1.44
C TYR A 64 18.01 -3.85 0.18
N TYR A 65 17.38 -4.57 -0.75
CA TYR A 65 16.82 -4.00 -1.97
C TYR A 65 15.29 -3.93 -1.96
N SER A 66 14.65 -4.59 -0.99
CA SER A 66 13.19 -4.75 -0.97
C SER A 66 12.50 -3.89 0.08
N HIS A 67 13.25 -3.04 0.79
CA HIS A 67 12.70 -2.22 1.87
C HIS A 67 11.95 -1.01 1.32
N MET A 68 10.87 -0.62 2.00
CA MET A 68 10.23 0.68 1.87
C MET A 68 11.20 1.81 2.20
N PRO A 69 10.98 3.02 1.65
CA PRO A 69 11.86 4.16 1.86
C PRO A 69 12.18 4.38 3.34
N GLU A 70 13.47 4.48 3.64
CA GLU A 70 14.01 4.85 4.97
C GLU A 70 13.68 3.90 6.14
N VAL A 71 12.89 2.85 5.92
CA VAL A 71 12.47 1.90 6.95
C VAL A 71 13.08 0.53 6.67
N PRO A 72 14.21 0.15 7.28
CA PRO A 72 14.82 -1.16 7.04
C PRO A 72 13.95 -2.29 7.60
N PHE A 73 14.09 -3.48 7.03
CA PHE A 73 13.49 -4.68 7.63
C PHE A 73 14.01 -4.94 9.05
N PRO A 74 13.18 -5.54 9.94
CA PRO A 74 13.62 -6.01 11.25
C PRO A 74 14.87 -6.90 11.17
N ARG A 75 15.82 -6.70 12.10
CA ARG A 75 17.08 -7.46 12.13
C ARG A 75 16.90 -8.97 12.30
N GLY A 76 15.77 -9.40 12.87
CA GLY A 76 15.42 -10.82 13.04
C GLY A 76 14.94 -11.52 11.77
N TYR A 77 14.73 -10.79 10.67
CA TYR A 77 14.34 -11.41 9.40
C TYR A 77 15.56 -11.94 8.65
N GLY A 78 15.39 -13.02 7.88
CA GLY A 78 16.44 -13.56 7.02
C GLY A 78 16.83 -12.60 5.90
N ILE A 79 17.94 -12.89 5.20
CA ILE A 79 18.39 -12.11 4.03
C ILE A 79 17.28 -12.02 2.97
N PHE A 80 16.51 -13.09 2.82
CA PHE A 80 15.32 -13.17 1.96
C PHE A 80 14.08 -13.38 2.86
N PRO A 81 13.38 -12.31 3.25
CA PRO A 81 12.18 -12.41 4.07
C PRO A 81 11.14 -13.35 3.47
N THR A 82 10.39 -14.05 4.32
CA THR A 82 9.23 -14.83 3.85
C THR A 82 8.12 -13.90 3.35
N GLY A 83 7.18 -14.43 2.56
CA GLY A 83 6.00 -13.66 2.14
C GLY A 83 5.21 -13.11 3.33
N ALA A 84 5.04 -13.92 4.38
CA ALA A 84 4.39 -13.50 5.63
C ALA A 84 5.17 -12.38 6.35
N GLN A 85 6.50 -12.50 6.42
CA GLN A 85 7.36 -11.45 6.98
C GLN A 85 7.26 -10.15 6.18
N TYR A 86 7.25 -10.25 4.85
CA TYR A 86 7.10 -9.08 3.98
C TYR A 86 5.74 -8.40 4.16
N TYR A 87 4.65 -9.17 4.25
CA TYR A 87 3.34 -8.64 4.56
C TYR A 87 3.31 -7.91 5.92
N THR A 88 3.81 -8.54 6.99
CA THR A 88 3.89 -7.91 8.32
C THR A 88 4.70 -6.62 8.30
N TYR A 89 5.77 -6.58 7.52
CA TYR A 89 6.58 -5.39 7.31
C TYR A 89 5.82 -4.26 6.61
N LEU A 90 5.10 -4.57 5.52
CA LEU A 90 4.27 -3.60 4.80
C LEU A 90 3.13 -3.05 5.68
N ASP A 91 2.46 -3.93 6.42
CA ASP A 91 1.38 -3.57 7.34
C ASP A 91 1.90 -2.64 8.46
N GLY A 92 3.08 -2.96 9.01
CA GLY A 92 3.76 -2.10 9.98
C GLY A 92 4.11 -0.73 9.42
N PHE A 93 4.63 -0.67 8.18
CA PHE A 93 4.94 0.58 7.50
C PHE A 93 3.68 1.43 7.29
N VAL A 94 2.61 0.84 6.74
CA VAL A 94 1.34 1.56 6.55
C VAL A 94 0.79 2.06 7.88
N LYS A 95 0.85 1.28 8.97
CA LYS A 95 0.37 1.71 10.30
C LYS A 95 1.20 2.83 10.94
N SER A 96 2.46 2.99 10.56
CA SER A 96 3.31 4.09 11.04
C SER A 96 3.12 5.38 10.24
N HIS A 97 2.34 5.35 9.16
CA HIS A 97 2.02 6.49 8.32
C HIS A 97 0.50 6.75 8.32
N ASP A 98 0.09 7.99 8.07
CA ASP A 98 -1.33 8.36 8.00
C ASP A 98 -1.81 8.37 6.53
N PHE A 99 -1.56 7.27 5.81
CA PHE A 99 -1.90 7.21 4.38
C PHE A 99 -3.42 7.20 4.15
N ASN A 100 -3.87 7.99 3.18
CA ASN A 100 -5.28 8.02 2.73
C ASN A 100 -5.61 6.78 1.86
N ILE A 101 -5.84 5.63 2.49
CA ILE A 101 -6.13 4.35 1.83
C ILE A 101 -7.59 3.95 2.05
N GLU A 102 -8.33 3.73 0.96
CA GLU A 102 -9.68 3.17 0.98
C GLU A 102 -9.68 1.75 0.37
N LEU A 103 -9.93 0.76 1.22
CA LEU A 103 -9.97 -0.67 0.85
C LEU A 103 -11.38 -1.09 0.44
N GLY A 104 -11.49 -2.18 -0.32
CA GLY A 104 -12.75 -2.69 -0.86
C GLY A 104 -13.30 -1.91 -2.06
N VAL A 105 -12.50 -1.04 -2.67
CA VAL A 105 -12.90 -0.21 -3.82
C VAL A 105 -12.37 -0.82 -5.11
N THR A 106 -13.28 -1.24 -5.99
CA THR A 106 -12.91 -1.72 -7.33
C THR A 106 -13.01 -0.57 -8.32
N VAL A 107 -11.93 -0.34 -9.08
CA VAL A 107 -11.94 0.60 -10.20
C VAL A 107 -12.27 -0.15 -11.48
N HIS A 108 -13.28 0.33 -12.22
CA HIS A 108 -13.75 -0.29 -13.46
C HIS A 108 -13.22 0.40 -14.73
N SER A 109 -12.92 1.70 -14.64
CA SER A 109 -12.42 2.54 -15.73
C SER A 109 -11.64 3.73 -15.16
N VAL A 110 -10.73 4.30 -15.96
CA VAL A 110 -9.94 5.50 -15.66
C VAL A 110 -10.06 6.47 -16.81
#